data_AF-A0A957WL81-F1
#
_entry.id   AF-A0A957WL81-F1
#
_cell.length_a   1.000
_cell.length_b   1.000
_cell.length_c   1.000
_cell.angle_alpha   90.00
_cell.angle_beta   90.00
_cell.angle_gamma   90.00
#
_symmetry.space_group_name_H-M   'P 1'
#
loop_
_entity.id
_entity.type
_entity.pdbx_description
1 polymer ?
#
loop_
_entity_poly.entity_id
_entity_poly.type
_entity_poly.pdbx_seq_one_letter_code
_entity_poly.pdbx_strand_id
1 'polypeptide(L)'
;MAGYIFSLDSLESLHLYTLNGVYATKLSPPTRGWQTHHEGTFADYSTMQAGDNIYFFIKRKIYGIGKLVSLQSDCKFFNFPGAGQPQQFDYTQIKSTLLWDEDQFSVDQRCICIFEPDPYFFRDGIDMDDVLASNPFAFKMLRAFWKLSFIKFDDEENQAFRDIILKRNQSILSADVQDSGIFPFHPSHRQIAERVSPEYELNRGIASVLSSCASDAGLKHEMAVEAGILHQLSIKHCPTVEIFGDWDYLSHQVIASPFKPIDYMDKMDLFGYAYLANFKPTKSRFLVGEIKRDAAKVEDVDQLLKYVDWVKDEYCFGDYAMINAFLIAHEFGEDIVQHKQAVGNRKYTIGVRPARSLEWNNMKLVKYSFDAITNQLGFCVVG
;
A
#
# COMPACT_ATOMS: atom_id res chain seq x y z
N MET A 1 -9.74 -0.92 -8.74
CA MET A 1 -9.44 0.09 -7.70
C MET A 1 -8.99 -0.68 -6.48
N ALA A 2 -7.95 -0.25 -5.78
CA ALA A 2 -7.54 -0.91 -4.55
C ALA A 2 -8.55 -0.62 -3.43
N GLY A 3 -8.41 -1.35 -2.33
CA GLY A 3 -9.11 -1.03 -1.09
C GLY A 3 -8.16 -0.89 0.09
N TYR A 4 -8.59 -0.11 1.07
CA TYR A 4 -7.89 0.12 2.33
C TYR A 4 -8.87 -0.08 3.50
N ILE A 5 -8.52 -0.93 4.46
CA ILE A 5 -9.31 -1.08 5.69
C ILE A 5 -8.56 -0.45 6.86
N PHE A 6 -9.21 0.48 7.55
CA PHE A 6 -8.67 1.27 8.65
C PHE A 6 -9.26 0.79 9.97
N SER A 7 -8.40 0.50 10.95
CA SER A 7 -8.81 0.20 12.31
C SER A 7 -9.10 1.50 13.05
N LEU A 8 -10.27 1.58 13.66
CA LEU A 8 -10.66 2.64 14.57
C LEU A 8 -10.85 2.08 15.99
N ASP A 9 -10.67 2.94 16.99
CA ASP A 9 -10.83 2.59 18.40
C ASP A 9 -12.30 2.62 18.86
N SER A 10 -13.13 3.42 18.21
CA SER A 10 -14.44 3.83 18.73
C SER A 10 -15.44 4.21 17.63
N LEU A 11 -16.74 4.16 17.96
CA LEU A 11 -17.81 4.64 17.07
C LEU A 11 -17.82 6.17 16.98
N GLU A 12 -17.29 6.84 18.00
CA GLU A 12 -17.08 8.29 18.05
C GLU A 12 -16.07 8.70 16.99
N SER A 13 -14.92 8.01 16.87
CA SER A 13 -13.95 8.24 15.81
C SER A 13 -14.51 7.90 14.42
N LEU A 14 -15.31 6.84 14.30
CA LEU A 14 -16.02 6.55 13.06
C LEU A 14 -16.90 7.73 12.66
N HIS A 15 -17.77 8.19 13.57
CA HIS A 15 -18.65 9.32 13.31
C HIS A 15 -17.85 10.57 12.94
N LEU A 16 -16.79 10.90 13.67
CA LEU A 16 -15.91 12.03 13.38
C LEU A 16 -15.36 11.98 11.96
N TYR A 17 -14.75 10.86 11.57
CA TYR A 17 -14.13 10.74 10.25
C TYR A 17 -15.17 10.68 9.13
N THR A 18 -16.25 9.91 9.31
CA THR A 18 -17.31 9.83 8.30
C THR A 18 -18.07 11.13 8.12
N LEU A 19 -18.20 11.94 9.18
CA LEU A 19 -18.81 13.26 9.10
C LEU A 19 -17.96 14.20 8.26
N ASN A 20 -16.65 14.21 8.48
CA ASN A 20 -15.78 15.24 7.92
C ASN A 20 -15.08 14.81 6.62
N GLY A 21 -15.12 13.52 6.25
CA GLY A 21 -14.51 13.01 5.02
C GLY A 21 -12.99 13.04 5.03
N VAL A 22 -12.38 12.88 6.20
CA VAL A 22 -10.93 12.94 6.43
C VAL A 22 -10.58 11.80 7.38
N TYR A 23 -9.48 11.11 7.12
CA TYR A 23 -8.90 10.17 8.07
C TYR A 23 -7.44 10.54 8.35
N ALA A 24 -7.04 10.49 9.60
CA ALA A 24 -5.72 10.88 10.06
C ALA A 24 -5.07 9.73 10.85
N THR A 25 -3.96 9.18 10.33
CA THR A 25 -3.27 8.08 11.00
C THR A 25 -2.46 8.59 12.18
N LYS A 26 -2.73 8.06 13.38
CA LYS A 26 -1.91 8.29 14.57
C LYS A 26 -0.64 7.43 14.50
N LEU A 27 0.52 8.07 14.39
CA LEU A 27 1.83 7.43 14.48
C LEU A 27 2.34 7.51 15.91
N SER A 28 3.02 6.48 16.39
CA SER A 28 3.73 6.58 17.67
C SER A 28 4.81 7.67 17.61
N PRO A 29 5.11 8.37 18.72
CA PRO A 29 6.16 9.37 18.73
C PRO A 29 7.53 8.79 18.30
N PRO A 30 8.30 9.49 17.44
CA PRO A 30 9.64 9.07 17.10
C PRO A 30 10.57 9.18 18.31
N THR A 31 11.55 8.27 18.41
CA THR A 31 12.52 8.23 19.53
C THR A 31 13.94 8.56 19.08
N ARG A 32 14.47 7.81 18.11
CA ARG A 32 15.83 7.98 17.53
C ARG A 32 15.80 8.04 15.99
N GLY A 33 14.72 8.58 15.43
CA GLY A 33 14.42 8.53 14.01
C GLY A 33 13.13 7.76 13.72
N TRP A 34 12.77 7.68 12.44
CA TRP A 34 11.70 6.78 12.00
C TRP A 34 12.09 5.32 12.25
N GLN A 35 11.07 4.48 12.40
CA GLN A 35 11.20 3.05 12.64
C GLN A 35 10.47 2.34 11.51
N THR A 36 10.70 1.04 11.35
CA THR A 36 10.11 0.22 10.28
C THR A 36 8.59 0.37 10.18
N HIS A 37 7.85 0.39 11.29
CA HIS A 37 6.39 0.56 11.24
C HIS A 37 5.94 1.96 10.79
N HIS A 38 6.73 3.00 11.05
CA HIS A 38 6.48 4.35 10.54
C HIS A 38 6.71 4.40 9.03
N GLU A 39 7.83 3.84 8.57
CA GLU A 39 8.21 3.76 7.16
C GLU A 39 7.16 3.01 6.33
N GLY A 40 6.66 1.87 6.86
CA GLY A 40 5.58 1.13 6.22
C GLY A 40 4.29 1.94 6.09
N THR A 41 3.95 2.75 7.10
CA THR A 41 2.80 3.66 7.00
C THR A 41 2.99 4.70 5.89
N PHE A 42 4.19 5.29 5.76
CA PHE A 42 4.49 6.22 4.68
C PHE A 42 4.49 5.54 3.31
N ALA A 43 4.91 4.28 3.23
CA ALA A 43 4.84 3.46 2.01
C ALA A 43 3.37 3.23 1.59
N ASP A 44 2.50 2.87 2.54
CA ASP A 44 1.08 2.68 2.27
C ASP A 44 0.41 3.96 1.76
N TYR A 45 0.67 5.09 2.43
CA TYR A 45 0.17 6.39 1.97
C TYR A 45 0.69 6.73 0.58
N SER A 46 1.98 6.54 0.31
CA SER A 46 2.58 6.83 -1.01
C SER A 46 1.82 6.18 -2.18
N THR A 47 1.22 5.02 -1.96
CA THR A 47 0.50 4.28 -2.99
C THR A 47 -1.01 4.54 -3.06
N MET A 48 -1.57 5.39 -2.18
CA MET A 48 -2.99 5.75 -2.23
C MET A 48 -3.29 6.62 -3.44
N GLN A 49 -4.38 6.29 -4.15
CA GLN A 49 -4.85 7.04 -5.30
C GLN A 49 -6.32 7.42 -5.15
N ALA A 50 -6.71 8.55 -5.74
CA ALA A 50 -8.12 8.89 -5.85
C ALA A 50 -8.88 7.80 -6.62
N GLY A 51 -10.04 7.42 -6.09
CA GLY A 51 -10.82 6.29 -6.57
C GLY A 51 -10.60 4.99 -5.80
N ASP A 52 -9.51 4.84 -5.04
CA ASP A 52 -9.37 3.69 -4.15
C ASP A 52 -10.45 3.73 -3.05
N ASN A 53 -10.95 2.56 -2.66
CA ASN A 53 -11.97 2.46 -1.63
C ASN A 53 -11.37 2.42 -0.23
N ILE A 54 -12.13 2.95 0.74
CA ILE A 54 -11.80 2.86 2.14
C ILE A 54 -12.91 2.18 2.94
N TYR A 55 -12.52 1.49 4.01
CA TYR A 55 -13.42 0.78 4.90
C TYR A 55 -13.00 1.04 6.35
N PHE A 56 -13.96 1.23 7.25
CA PHE A 56 -13.66 1.38 8.67
C PHE A 56 -14.02 0.12 9.45
N PHE A 57 -13.05 -0.34 10.24
CA PHE A 57 -13.11 -1.52 11.06
C PHE A 57 -13.04 -1.15 12.54
N ILE A 58 -14.01 -1.61 13.33
CA ILE A 58 -13.98 -1.48 14.79
C ILE A 58 -14.23 -2.85 15.40
N LYS A 59 -13.24 -3.34 16.16
CA LYS A 59 -13.25 -4.64 16.85
C LYS A 59 -13.43 -5.84 15.93
N ARG A 60 -14.66 -6.06 15.44
CA ARG A 60 -15.05 -7.15 14.56
C ARG A 60 -15.94 -6.69 13.41
N LYS A 61 -16.29 -5.40 13.35
CA LYS A 61 -17.34 -4.90 12.46
C LYS A 61 -16.78 -3.94 11.42
N ILE A 62 -17.33 -3.99 10.21
CA ILE A 62 -16.99 -3.13 9.07
C ILE A 62 -18.19 -2.24 8.72
N TYR A 63 -18.00 -0.91 8.64
CA TYR A 63 -19.07 0.09 8.71
C TYR A 63 -19.41 0.82 7.40
N GLY A 64 -19.14 0.21 6.25
CA GLY A 64 -19.51 0.78 4.96
C GLY A 64 -18.31 1.10 4.07
N ILE A 65 -18.53 1.93 3.07
CA ILE A 65 -17.62 2.12 1.95
C ILE A 65 -17.42 3.61 1.74
N GLY A 66 -16.16 4.03 1.68
CA GLY A 66 -15.75 5.33 1.18
C GLY A 66 -14.89 5.19 -0.07
N LYS A 67 -14.59 6.32 -0.68
CA LYS A 67 -13.71 6.44 -1.84
C LYS A 67 -12.79 7.63 -1.65
N LEU A 68 -11.49 7.42 -1.82
CA LEU A 68 -10.50 8.48 -1.76
C LEU A 68 -10.76 9.49 -2.88
N VAL A 69 -10.71 10.79 -2.57
CA VAL A 69 -10.94 11.87 -3.53
C VAL A 69 -9.80 12.89 -3.45
N SER A 70 -9.42 13.42 -4.61
CA SER A 70 -8.38 14.44 -4.66
C SER A 70 -8.91 15.80 -4.20
N LEU A 71 -8.16 16.46 -3.32
CA LEU A 71 -8.25 17.90 -3.13
C LEU A 71 -7.10 18.54 -3.89
N GLN A 72 -7.40 19.41 -4.85
CA GLN A 72 -6.39 20.00 -5.75
C GLN A 72 -5.57 18.92 -6.49
N SER A 73 -4.37 18.57 -6.01
CA SER A 73 -3.38 17.72 -6.68
C SER A 73 -3.39 16.25 -6.23
N ASP A 74 -3.83 15.93 -5.01
CA ASP A 74 -3.74 14.57 -4.45
C ASP A 74 -4.88 14.28 -3.44
N CYS A 75 -5.03 13.02 -3.04
CA CYS A 75 -6.00 12.56 -2.04
C CYS A 75 -5.40 12.41 -0.64
N LYS A 76 -4.11 12.69 -0.49
CA LYS A 76 -3.31 12.48 0.73
C LYS A 76 -2.32 13.61 0.95
N PHE A 77 -2.10 13.93 2.21
CA PHE A 77 -1.25 15.04 2.62
C PHE A 77 -0.53 14.72 3.92
N PHE A 78 0.62 15.36 4.15
CA PHE A 78 1.09 15.59 5.49
C PHE A 78 0.12 16.51 6.23
N ASN A 79 -0.16 16.24 7.50
CA ASN A 79 -1.14 17.02 8.25
C ASN A 79 -0.65 18.44 8.57
N PHE A 80 0.66 18.66 8.60
CA PHE A 80 1.27 19.96 8.81
C PHE A 80 2.68 19.99 8.18
N PRO A 81 3.23 21.19 7.89
CA PRO A 81 4.55 21.31 7.29
C PRO A 81 5.64 20.71 8.19
N GLY A 82 6.48 19.86 7.60
CA GLY A 82 7.53 19.15 8.33
C GLY A 82 7.09 17.88 9.05
N ALA A 83 5.83 17.42 8.90
CA ALA A 83 5.36 16.17 9.51
C ALA A 83 6.13 14.91 9.06
N GLY A 84 6.87 14.97 7.95
CA GLY A 84 7.80 13.90 7.53
C GLY A 84 9.09 13.82 8.36
N GLN A 85 9.36 14.77 9.26
CA GLN A 85 10.54 14.79 10.11
C GLN A 85 10.33 13.92 11.36
N PRO A 86 11.30 13.06 11.74
CA PRO A 86 11.19 12.20 12.92
C PRO A 86 11.52 12.95 14.21
N GLN A 87 10.76 14.01 14.50
CA GLN A 87 10.87 14.79 15.72
C GLN A 87 9.53 14.85 16.46
N GLN A 88 9.60 15.18 17.75
CA GLN A 88 8.42 15.50 18.53
C GLN A 88 8.05 16.95 18.32
N PHE A 89 6.75 17.22 18.21
CA PHE A 89 6.20 18.55 17.99
C PHE A 89 5.33 18.95 19.17
N ASP A 90 5.30 20.24 19.46
CA ASP A 90 4.38 20.82 20.44
C ASP A 90 3.08 21.26 19.72
N TYR A 91 1.93 20.85 20.26
CA TYR A 91 0.62 21.16 19.68
C TYR A 91 0.41 22.67 19.50
N THR A 92 0.80 23.48 20.49
CA THR A 92 0.59 24.93 20.46
C THR A 92 1.39 25.61 19.35
N GLN A 93 2.51 25.01 18.94
CA GLN A 93 3.37 25.51 17.87
C GLN A 93 2.84 25.16 16.48
N ILE A 94 2.24 23.97 16.30
CA ILE A 94 1.76 23.49 15.01
C ILE A 94 0.26 23.72 14.78
N LYS A 95 -0.50 24.10 15.81
CA LYS A 95 -1.97 24.23 15.74
C LYS A 95 -2.45 25.05 14.54
N SER A 96 -1.81 26.19 14.28
CA SER A 96 -2.18 27.09 13.19
C SER A 96 -1.83 26.55 11.80
N THR A 97 -1.04 25.48 11.71
CA THR A 97 -0.61 24.84 10.46
C THR A 97 -1.20 23.45 10.24
N LEU A 98 -1.96 22.88 11.19
CA LEU A 98 -2.66 21.60 11.02
C LEU A 98 -3.79 21.68 9.98
N LEU A 99 -3.78 20.83 8.95
CA LEU A 99 -4.91 20.65 8.03
C LEU A 99 -6.11 20.02 8.74
N TRP A 100 -5.86 19.08 9.64
CA TRP A 100 -6.84 18.39 10.46
C TRP A 100 -6.43 18.43 11.93
N ASP A 101 -7.35 18.87 12.80
CA ASP A 101 -7.08 19.10 14.22
C ASP A 101 -8.07 18.32 15.12
N GLU A 102 -7.54 17.34 15.85
CA GLU A 102 -8.16 16.59 16.95
C GLU A 102 -7.49 16.91 18.30
N ASP A 103 -7.22 18.20 18.54
CA ASP A 103 -6.56 18.73 19.73
C ASP A 103 -5.13 18.19 19.92
N GLN A 104 -4.75 17.88 21.16
CA GLN A 104 -3.38 17.49 21.52
C GLN A 104 -2.89 16.25 20.77
N PHE A 105 -3.79 15.37 20.32
CA PHE A 105 -3.43 14.15 19.58
C PHE A 105 -3.00 14.43 18.14
N SER A 106 -3.31 15.61 17.60
CA SER A 106 -2.90 16.02 16.25
C SER A 106 -1.39 16.02 16.05
N VAL A 107 -0.63 16.13 17.14
CA VAL A 107 0.85 16.03 17.11
C VAL A 107 1.34 14.63 16.78
N ASP A 108 0.49 13.61 16.71
CA ASP A 108 0.87 12.26 16.29
C ASP A 108 0.23 11.89 14.94
N GLN A 109 -0.66 12.74 14.43
CA GLN A 109 -1.32 12.57 13.14
C GLN A 109 -0.47 13.17 12.03
N ARG A 110 0.52 12.41 11.55
CA ARG A 110 1.46 12.92 10.53
C ARG A 110 0.86 13.00 9.14
N CYS A 111 -0.03 12.08 8.79
CA CYS A 111 -0.62 11.98 7.45
C CYS A 111 -2.14 11.95 7.52
N ILE A 112 -2.78 12.57 6.52
CA ILE A 112 -4.21 12.53 6.31
C ILE A 112 -4.53 12.01 4.90
N CYS A 113 -5.69 11.37 4.74
CA CYS A 113 -6.30 11.13 3.45
C CYS A 113 -7.74 11.65 3.43
N ILE A 114 -8.21 11.99 2.23
CA ILE A 114 -9.49 12.64 1.99
C ILE A 114 -10.39 11.66 1.25
N PHE A 115 -11.64 11.54 1.71
CA PHE A 115 -12.60 10.62 1.12
C PHE A 115 -14.03 11.16 1.13
N GLU A 116 -14.87 10.54 0.31
CA GLU A 116 -16.33 10.68 0.32
C GLU A 116 -16.98 9.30 0.53
N PRO A 117 -18.22 9.23 1.03
CA PRO A 117 -18.99 7.99 1.05
C PRO A 117 -19.22 7.42 -0.36
N ASP A 118 -19.17 6.09 -0.53
CA ASP A 118 -19.35 5.41 -1.82
C ASP A 118 -20.02 4.01 -1.68
N PRO A 119 -21.34 3.92 -1.49
CA PRO A 119 -22.28 5.04 -1.42
C PRO A 119 -22.42 5.63 -0.02
N TYR A 120 -22.24 4.83 1.04
CA TYR A 120 -22.51 5.24 2.42
C TYR A 120 -21.60 4.54 3.43
N PHE A 121 -21.46 5.18 4.58
CA PHE A 121 -21.11 4.53 5.85
C PHE A 121 -22.39 4.24 6.63
N PHE A 122 -22.51 3.00 7.13
CA PHE A 122 -23.70 2.49 7.80
C PHE A 122 -23.47 2.43 9.31
N ARG A 123 -24.51 2.70 10.11
CA ARG A 123 -24.43 2.64 11.58
C ARG A 123 -24.33 1.22 12.10
N ASP A 124 -24.91 0.27 11.37
CA ASP A 124 -24.82 -1.15 11.68
C ASP A 124 -23.69 -1.79 10.86
N GLY A 125 -22.56 -2.02 11.53
CA GLY A 125 -21.42 -2.70 10.92
C GLY A 125 -21.63 -4.21 10.78
N ILE A 126 -21.02 -4.79 9.74
CA ILE A 126 -21.09 -6.21 9.39
C ILE A 126 -19.96 -6.96 10.08
N ASP A 127 -20.24 -8.10 10.71
CA ASP A 127 -19.20 -8.90 11.38
C ASP A 127 -18.17 -9.45 10.38
N MET A 128 -16.91 -9.46 10.78
CA MET A 128 -15.78 -9.91 9.98
C MET A 128 -15.92 -11.37 9.56
N ASP A 129 -16.53 -12.23 10.37
CA ASP A 129 -16.74 -13.63 9.98
C ASP A 129 -17.77 -13.74 8.85
N ASP A 130 -18.82 -12.90 8.87
CA ASP A 130 -19.78 -12.81 7.76
C ASP A 130 -19.11 -12.33 6.47
N VAL A 131 -18.18 -11.37 6.57
CA VAL A 131 -17.40 -10.87 5.43
C VAL A 131 -16.48 -11.98 4.89
N LEU A 132 -15.67 -12.61 5.74
CA LEU A 132 -14.79 -13.70 5.33
C LEU A 132 -15.55 -14.90 4.75
N ALA A 133 -16.74 -15.19 5.25
CA ALA A 133 -17.59 -16.27 4.77
C ALA A 133 -18.26 -15.96 3.41
N SER A 134 -18.44 -14.69 3.04
CA SER A 134 -19.18 -14.34 1.82
C SER A 134 -18.42 -14.64 0.54
N ASN A 135 -17.09 -14.57 0.57
CA ASN A 135 -16.22 -14.97 -0.54
C ASN A 135 -14.83 -15.38 -0.02
N PRO A 136 -14.67 -16.58 0.57
CA PRO A 136 -13.47 -16.96 1.31
C PRO A 136 -12.16 -16.88 0.52
N PHE A 137 -12.22 -17.06 -0.81
CA PHE A 137 -11.05 -17.06 -1.70
C PHE A 137 -10.54 -15.66 -2.03
N ALA A 138 -11.41 -14.65 -2.04
CA ALA A 138 -11.02 -13.27 -2.34
C ALA A 138 -10.32 -12.59 -1.15
N PHE A 139 -10.66 -12.96 0.09
CA PHE A 139 -10.10 -12.32 1.28
C PHE A 139 -8.76 -12.95 1.68
N LYS A 140 -7.66 -12.29 1.30
CA LYS A 140 -6.29 -12.68 1.65
C LYS A 140 -5.72 -11.72 2.71
N MET A 141 -5.78 -10.43 2.45
CA MET A 141 -5.18 -9.41 3.31
C MET A 141 -5.99 -9.13 4.57
N LEU A 142 -7.34 -9.19 4.50
CA LEU A 142 -8.19 -9.06 5.68
C LEU A 142 -7.85 -10.09 6.76
N ARG A 143 -7.48 -11.32 6.36
CA ARG A 143 -7.06 -12.37 7.29
C ARG A 143 -5.75 -12.06 7.99
N ALA A 144 -4.92 -11.22 7.38
CA ALA A 144 -3.65 -10.75 7.93
C ALA A 144 -3.76 -9.40 8.65
N PHE A 145 -4.97 -8.82 8.74
CA PHE A 145 -5.18 -7.54 9.39
C PHE A 145 -5.12 -7.67 10.93
N TRP A 146 -3.90 -7.59 11.48
CA TRP A 146 -3.63 -7.79 12.90
C TRP A 146 -2.63 -6.78 13.44
N LYS A 147 -3.05 -6.00 14.45
CA LYS A 147 -2.24 -4.93 15.09
C LYS A 147 -1.72 -3.88 14.12
N LEU A 148 -2.47 -3.60 13.06
CA LEU A 148 -2.16 -2.56 12.08
C LEU A 148 -3.20 -1.43 12.17
N SER A 149 -2.76 -0.19 11.94
CA SER A 149 -3.67 0.94 11.82
C SER A 149 -4.53 0.81 10.57
N PHE A 150 -3.97 0.30 9.48
CA PHE A 150 -4.69 -0.04 8.26
C PHE A 150 -3.89 -1.02 7.40
N ILE A 151 -4.55 -1.60 6.39
CA ILE A 151 -3.90 -2.46 5.39
C ILE A 151 -4.53 -2.25 4.01
N LYS A 152 -3.69 -2.30 2.96
CA LYS A 152 -4.11 -2.25 1.56
C LYS A 152 -4.42 -3.65 1.02
N PHE A 153 -5.35 -3.74 0.10
CA PHE A 153 -5.68 -4.95 -0.66
C PHE A 153 -6.06 -4.63 -2.10
N ASP A 154 -6.06 -5.66 -2.94
CA ASP A 154 -6.23 -5.51 -4.38
C ASP A 154 -7.69 -5.29 -4.79
N ASP A 155 -7.90 -5.20 -6.10
CA ASP A 155 -9.20 -4.96 -6.70
C ASP A 155 -10.20 -6.12 -6.54
N GLU A 156 -9.72 -7.35 -6.44
CA GLU A 156 -10.57 -8.53 -6.26
C GLU A 156 -11.10 -8.60 -4.83
N GLU A 157 -10.22 -8.44 -3.84
CA GLU A 157 -10.62 -8.38 -2.43
C GLU A 157 -11.50 -7.15 -2.19
N ASN A 158 -11.20 -6.01 -2.83
CA ASN A 158 -12.04 -4.82 -2.77
C ASN A 158 -13.44 -5.04 -3.32
N GLN A 159 -13.58 -5.71 -4.47
CA GLN A 159 -14.91 -6.04 -4.99
C GLN A 159 -15.68 -6.95 -4.03
N ALA A 160 -15.02 -7.92 -3.39
CA ALA A 160 -15.64 -8.79 -2.40
C ALA A 160 -16.16 -8.00 -1.17
N PHE A 161 -15.40 -7.02 -0.67
CA PHE A 161 -15.87 -6.08 0.36
C PHE A 161 -17.13 -5.32 -0.07
N ARG A 162 -17.09 -4.69 -1.27
CA ARG A 162 -18.24 -3.94 -1.80
C ARG A 162 -19.49 -4.82 -1.88
N ASP A 163 -19.34 -6.01 -2.45
CA ASP A 163 -20.43 -6.97 -2.64
C ASP A 163 -21.15 -7.29 -1.33
N ILE A 164 -20.43 -7.71 -0.29
CA ILE A 164 -21.06 -8.11 0.98
C ILE A 164 -21.69 -6.93 1.70
N ILE A 165 -21.03 -5.76 1.69
CA ILE A 165 -21.56 -4.56 2.33
C ILE A 165 -22.85 -4.10 1.67
N LEU A 166 -22.85 -4.00 0.33
CA LEU A 166 -24.04 -3.58 -0.41
C LEU A 166 -25.17 -4.60 -0.28
N LYS A 167 -24.87 -5.90 -0.35
CA LYS A 167 -25.87 -6.98 -0.20
C LYS A 167 -26.54 -6.96 1.17
N ARG A 168 -25.80 -6.72 2.25
CA ARG A 168 -26.36 -6.66 3.62
C ARG A 168 -27.19 -5.41 3.87
N ASN A 169 -26.92 -4.32 3.14
CA ASN A 169 -27.59 -3.04 3.29
C ASN A 169 -28.62 -2.74 2.17
N GLN A 170 -29.07 -3.76 1.42
CA GLN A 170 -30.01 -3.58 0.30
C GLN A 170 -31.28 -2.82 0.69
N SER A 171 -31.85 -3.08 1.87
CA SER A 171 -33.05 -2.39 2.35
C SER A 171 -32.81 -0.88 2.49
N ILE A 172 -31.68 -0.49 3.09
CA ILE A 172 -31.27 0.91 3.25
C ILE A 172 -31.03 1.56 1.88
N LEU A 173 -30.39 0.85 0.95
CA LEU A 173 -30.12 1.33 -0.40
C LEU A 173 -31.39 1.49 -1.25
N SER A 174 -32.43 0.70 -0.99
CA SER A 174 -33.69 0.69 -1.75
C SER A 174 -34.74 1.67 -1.22
N ALA A 175 -34.57 2.15 0.02
CA ALA A 175 -35.54 3.04 0.64
C ALA A 175 -35.42 4.45 0.03
N ASP A 176 -36.54 5.05 -0.39
CA ASP A 176 -36.67 6.47 -0.73
C ASP A 176 -36.45 7.40 0.49
N VAL A 177 -35.93 6.88 1.59
CA VAL A 177 -36.00 7.48 2.92
C VAL A 177 -34.65 8.06 3.31
N GLN A 178 -34.72 9.31 3.74
CA GLN A 178 -33.73 10.08 4.52
C GLN A 178 -33.45 9.42 5.91
N ASP A 179 -33.25 8.09 5.97
CA ASP A 179 -33.32 7.31 7.20
C ASP A 179 -31.99 7.19 7.97
N SER A 180 -32.17 7.10 9.28
CA SER A 180 -31.25 6.96 10.41
C SER A 180 -30.17 5.88 10.35
N GLY A 181 -30.12 5.04 9.32
CA GLY A 181 -29.17 3.92 9.20
C GLY A 181 -27.79 4.30 8.66
N ILE A 182 -27.62 5.52 8.15
CA ILE A 182 -26.35 6.02 7.60
C ILE A 182 -25.71 7.07 8.51
N PHE A 183 -24.40 7.18 8.44
CA PHE A 183 -23.67 8.29 9.05
C PHE A 183 -23.84 9.56 8.21
N PRO A 184 -24.00 10.73 8.86
CA PRO A 184 -24.04 12.01 8.14
C PRO A 184 -22.69 12.33 7.49
N PHE A 185 -22.72 13.14 6.44
CA PHE A 185 -21.53 13.62 5.73
C PHE A 185 -21.62 15.14 5.51
N HIS A 186 -20.75 15.86 6.19
CA HIS A 186 -20.58 17.31 6.16
C HIS A 186 -19.08 17.62 6.03
N PRO A 187 -18.50 17.45 4.84
CA PRO A 187 -17.05 17.36 4.68
C PRO A 187 -16.33 18.66 5.02
N SER A 188 -15.16 18.53 5.66
CA SER A 188 -14.20 19.63 5.89
C SER A 188 -13.32 19.92 4.67
N HIS A 189 -13.64 19.31 3.52
CA HIS A 189 -12.82 19.34 2.29
C HIS A 189 -12.47 20.76 1.83
N ARG A 190 -13.43 21.70 1.84
CA ARG A 190 -13.17 23.10 1.44
C ARG A 190 -12.15 23.77 2.35
N GLN A 191 -12.28 23.60 3.66
CA GLN A 191 -11.40 24.23 4.66
C GLN A 191 -9.96 23.70 4.53
N ILE A 192 -9.82 22.41 4.26
CA ILE A 192 -8.52 21.79 3.98
C ILE A 192 -7.96 22.30 2.65
N ALA A 193 -8.76 22.28 1.59
CA ALA A 193 -8.34 22.71 0.26
C ALA A 193 -7.89 24.18 0.22
N GLU A 194 -8.43 25.06 1.06
CA GLU A 194 -8.00 26.47 1.15
C GLU A 194 -6.60 26.64 1.78
N ARG A 195 -6.12 25.62 2.50
CA ARG A 195 -4.83 25.65 3.23
C ARG A 195 -3.74 24.81 2.59
N VAL A 196 -4.12 23.80 1.80
CA VAL A 196 -3.17 22.94 1.08
C VAL A 196 -2.27 23.78 0.19
N SER A 197 -0.98 23.53 0.33
CA SER A 197 0.09 24.11 -0.47
C SER A 197 1.23 23.07 -0.59
N PRO A 198 2.26 23.31 -1.42
CA PRO A 198 3.30 22.31 -1.71
C PRO A 198 4.02 21.74 -0.47
N GLU A 199 4.06 22.44 0.65
CA GLU A 199 4.68 21.96 1.90
C GLU A 199 3.90 20.83 2.61
N TYR A 200 2.62 20.64 2.23
CA TYR A 200 1.76 19.56 2.73
C TYR A 200 1.76 18.33 1.82
N GLU A 201 2.31 18.45 0.60
CA GLU A 201 2.29 17.35 -0.37
C GLU A 201 3.13 16.18 0.14
N LEU A 202 2.48 15.01 0.30
CA LEU A 202 3.14 13.80 0.75
C LEU A 202 4.29 13.40 -0.19
N ASN A 203 4.04 13.54 -1.50
CA ASN A 203 5.01 13.20 -2.55
C ASN A 203 6.29 14.04 -2.48
N ARG A 204 6.22 15.27 -1.95
CA ARG A 204 7.42 16.10 -1.74
C ARG A 204 8.09 15.80 -0.42
N GLY A 205 7.31 15.57 0.64
CA GLY A 205 7.87 15.37 1.97
C GLY A 205 8.41 13.96 2.24
N ILE A 206 8.08 12.95 1.43
CA ILE A 206 8.66 11.59 1.57
C ILE A 206 10.20 11.59 1.42
N ALA A 207 10.75 12.51 0.62
CA ALA A 207 12.18 12.76 0.54
C ALA A 207 12.80 13.04 1.92
N SER A 208 12.08 13.77 2.78
CA SER A 208 12.52 14.04 4.16
C SER A 208 12.42 12.82 5.08
N VAL A 209 11.46 11.94 4.84
CA VAL A 209 11.37 10.65 5.54
C VAL A 209 12.59 9.81 5.20
N LEU A 210 12.88 9.63 3.90
CA LEU A 210 14.01 8.84 3.42
C LEU A 210 15.35 9.41 3.90
N SER A 211 15.54 10.73 3.83
CA SER A 211 16.78 11.38 4.27
C SER A 211 17.05 11.17 5.76
N SER A 212 16.02 11.13 6.59
CA SER A 212 16.16 10.83 8.02
C SER A 212 16.56 9.37 8.30
N CYS A 213 16.27 8.48 7.35
CA CYS A 213 16.66 7.07 7.37
C CYS A 213 17.98 6.81 6.66
N ALA A 214 18.67 7.82 6.13
CA ALA A 214 19.93 7.66 5.42
C ALA A 214 21.06 7.15 6.33
N SER A 215 21.90 6.28 5.78
CA SER A 215 23.13 5.78 6.37
C SER A 215 24.16 5.57 5.26
N ASP A 216 25.22 6.38 5.24
CA ASP A 216 26.21 6.42 4.15
C ASP A 216 25.55 6.56 2.76
N ALA A 217 25.78 5.61 1.85
CA ALA A 217 25.16 5.56 0.52
C ALA A 217 23.82 4.80 0.49
N GLY A 218 23.26 4.49 1.66
CA GLY A 218 22.13 3.60 1.87
C GLY A 218 21.05 4.10 2.79
N LEU A 219 20.12 3.21 3.11
CA LEU A 219 19.05 3.43 4.08
C LEU A 219 19.14 2.42 5.22
N LYS A 220 18.80 2.85 6.44
CA LYS A 220 18.96 2.05 7.68
C LYS A 220 18.12 0.77 7.70
N HIS A 221 16.96 0.78 7.04
CA HIS A 221 15.98 -0.30 7.08
C HIS A 221 15.50 -0.66 5.66
N GLU A 222 15.19 -1.92 5.44
CA GLU A 222 14.60 -2.42 4.18
C GLU A 222 13.28 -1.70 3.88
N MET A 223 12.46 -1.46 4.90
CA MET A 223 11.19 -0.75 4.77
C MET A 223 11.33 0.70 4.27
N ALA A 224 12.45 1.37 4.56
CA ALA A 224 12.73 2.69 3.97
C ALA A 224 13.03 2.59 2.47
N VAL A 225 13.68 1.51 2.03
CA VAL A 225 13.93 1.21 0.61
C VAL A 225 12.59 0.88 -0.08
N GLU A 226 11.74 0.05 0.53
CA GLU A 226 10.37 -0.25 0.08
C GLU A 226 9.57 1.05 -0.11
N ALA A 227 9.54 1.92 0.90
CA ALA A 227 8.85 3.20 0.85
C ALA A 227 9.35 4.08 -0.30
N GLY A 228 10.67 4.15 -0.51
CA GLY A 228 11.26 4.94 -1.60
C GLY A 228 10.92 4.40 -2.99
N ILE A 229 10.99 3.07 -3.19
CA ILE A 229 10.62 2.44 -4.46
C ILE A 229 9.14 2.68 -4.75
N LEU A 230 8.27 2.40 -3.79
CA LEU A 230 6.82 2.56 -3.94
C LEU A 230 6.45 4.01 -4.22
N HIS A 231 7.07 4.95 -3.51
CA HIS A 231 6.88 6.36 -3.80
C HIS A 231 7.30 6.73 -5.22
N GLN A 232 8.54 6.43 -5.62
CA GLN A 232 9.05 6.77 -6.95
C GLN A 232 8.23 6.13 -8.08
N LEU A 233 7.77 4.89 -7.90
CA LEU A 233 6.86 4.24 -8.84
C LEU A 233 5.46 4.90 -8.87
N SER A 234 4.91 5.26 -7.71
CA SER A 234 3.58 5.89 -7.62
C SER A 234 3.51 7.25 -8.33
N ILE A 235 4.61 8.02 -8.31
CA ILE A 235 4.72 9.31 -9.00
C ILE A 235 5.28 9.19 -10.42
N LYS A 236 5.48 7.96 -10.91
CA LYS A 236 6.04 7.67 -12.24
C LYS A 236 7.40 8.31 -12.49
N HIS A 237 8.28 8.28 -11.48
CA HIS A 237 9.65 8.76 -11.60
C HIS A 237 10.39 8.00 -12.72
N CYS A 238 10.78 8.70 -13.78
CA CYS A 238 11.21 8.09 -15.04
C CYS A 238 12.36 7.08 -14.88
N PRO A 239 13.49 7.40 -14.20
CA PRO A 239 14.57 6.42 -13.98
C PRO A 239 14.13 5.15 -13.26
N THR A 240 13.15 5.23 -12.36
CA THR A 240 12.65 4.08 -11.61
C THR A 240 11.72 3.23 -12.48
N VAL A 241 10.83 3.89 -13.23
CA VAL A 241 9.90 3.23 -14.18
C VAL A 241 10.67 2.53 -15.30
N GLU A 242 11.80 3.06 -15.76
CA GLU A 242 12.64 2.41 -16.76
C GLU A 242 13.19 1.05 -16.30
N ILE A 243 13.48 0.91 -15.01
CA ILE A 243 14.02 -0.34 -14.43
C ILE A 243 12.90 -1.32 -14.10
N PHE A 244 11.90 -0.86 -13.35
CA PHE A 244 10.88 -1.70 -12.76
C PHE A 244 9.59 -1.77 -13.58
N GLY A 245 9.34 -0.83 -14.49
CA GLY A 245 8.08 -0.70 -15.23
C GLY A 245 7.06 0.23 -14.56
N ASP A 246 5.95 0.49 -15.28
CA ASP A 246 4.79 1.27 -14.79
C ASP A 246 3.72 0.33 -14.23
N TRP A 247 2.99 0.69 -13.18
CA TRP A 247 2.09 -0.24 -12.50
C TRP A 247 0.79 0.46 -12.07
N ASP A 248 -0.34 -0.23 -12.26
CA ASP A 248 -1.66 0.30 -11.86
C ASP A 248 -1.97 0.04 -10.39
N TYR A 249 -1.38 -1.01 -9.81
CA TYR A 249 -1.48 -1.35 -8.40
C TYR A 249 -0.08 -1.63 -7.86
N LEU A 250 0.19 -1.09 -6.67
CA LEU A 250 1.45 -1.25 -5.93
C LEU A 250 1.12 -1.41 -4.45
N SER A 251 1.79 -2.35 -3.78
CA SER A 251 1.69 -2.58 -2.33
C SER A 251 3.01 -3.15 -1.80
N HIS A 252 3.27 -2.90 -0.52
CA HIS A 252 4.28 -3.63 0.24
C HIS A 252 3.63 -4.73 1.08
N GLN A 253 4.45 -5.65 1.56
CA GLN A 253 4.13 -6.62 2.61
C GLN A 253 2.89 -7.49 2.31
N VAL A 254 2.75 -7.91 1.05
CA VAL A 254 1.63 -8.74 0.58
C VAL A 254 1.86 -10.20 0.95
N ILE A 255 0.83 -10.85 1.48
CA ILE A 255 0.90 -12.25 1.91
C ILE A 255 1.28 -13.18 0.75
N ALA A 256 2.35 -13.96 0.96
CA ALA A 256 2.95 -14.82 -0.06
C ALA A 256 3.11 -16.28 0.39
N SER A 257 2.18 -16.75 1.24
CA SER A 257 2.18 -18.14 1.73
C SER A 257 0.78 -18.58 2.14
N PRO A 258 0.52 -19.91 2.25
CA PRO A 258 -0.72 -20.41 2.81
C PRO A 258 -0.97 -19.85 4.21
N PHE A 259 -2.24 -19.74 4.58
CA PHE A 259 -2.61 -19.16 5.87
C PHE A 259 -2.05 -19.98 7.04
N LYS A 260 -1.29 -19.31 7.90
CA LYS A 260 -0.65 -19.81 9.13
C LYS A 260 -0.64 -18.65 10.16
N PRO A 261 -0.21 -18.85 11.42
CA PRO A 261 -0.20 -17.75 12.39
C PRO A 261 0.60 -16.55 11.86
N ILE A 262 0.10 -15.34 12.11
CA ILE A 262 0.56 -14.09 11.46
C ILE A 262 2.08 -13.87 11.60
N ASP A 263 2.65 -14.20 12.75
CA ASP A 263 4.08 -14.06 13.04
C ASP A 263 4.98 -14.95 12.16
N TYR A 264 4.42 -15.96 11.48
CA TYR A 264 5.15 -16.88 10.59
C TYR A 264 4.77 -16.73 9.11
N MET A 265 3.91 -15.77 8.77
CA MET A 265 3.50 -15.52 7.39
C MET A 265 4.67 -14.96 6.57
N ASP A 266 4.89 -15.53 5.38
CA ASP A 266 5.79 -14.93 4.40
C ASP A 266 5.10 -13.75 3.72
N LYS A 267 5.85 -12.67 3.50
CA LYS A 267 5.36 -11.43 2.90
C LYS A 267 6.32 -10.98 1.79
N MET A 268 5.78 -10.66 0.62
CA MET A 268 6.52 -10.01 -0.46
C MET A 268 6.76 -8.55 -0.09
N ASP A 269 8.02 -8.12 -0.13
CA ASP A 269 8.40 -6.73 0.15
C ASP A 269 7.79 -5.79 -0.89
N LEU A 270 7.78 -6.19 -2.17
CA LEU A 270 7.19 -5.42 -3.27
C LEU A 270 6.27 -6.29 -4.12
N PHE A 271 5.01 -5.85 -4.26
CA PHE A 271 4.03 -6.49 -5.12
C PHE A 271 3.25 -5.46 -5.92
N GLY A 272 2.94 -5.78 -7.17
CA GLY A 272 2.15 -4.92 -8.03
C GLY A 272 1.61 -5.62 -9.25
N TYR A 273 0.69 -4.96 -9.95
CA TYR A 273 0.23 -5.42 -11.26
C TYR A 273 -0.19 -4.25 -12.14
N ALA A 274 -0.16 -4.49 -13.45
CA ALA A 274 -0.65 -3.56 -14.45
C ALA A 274 -1.84 -4.19 -15.19
N TYR A 275 -2.85 -3.39 -15.50
CA TYR A 275 -3.93 -3.81 -16.37
C TYR A 275 -3.47 -3.82 -17.83
N LEU A 276 -4.16 -4.57 -18.67
CA LEU A 276 -4.08 -4.41 -20.10
C LEU A 276 -4.63 -3.03 -20.46
N ALA A 277 -3.84 -2.22 -21.17
CA ALA A 277 -4.17 -0.84 -21.48
C ALA A 277 -5.57 -0.74 -22.14
N ASN A 278 -6.45 0.08 -21.58
CA ASN A 278 -7.85 0.27 -21.99
C ASN A 278 -8.81 -0.91 -21.75
N PHE A 279 -8.38 -1.98 -21.05
CA PHE A 279 -9.19 -3.18 -20.81
C PHE A 279 -9.24 -3.58 -19.31
N LYS A 280 -9.32 -2.58 -18.41
CA LYS A 280 -9.57 -2.85 -16.98
C LYS A 280 -10.86 -3.67 -16.82
N PRO A 281 -10.92 -4.67 -15.93
CA PRO A 281 -9.91 -5.04 -14.92
C PRO A 281 -8.93 -6.16 -15.35
N THR A 282 -8.73 -6.40 -16.66
CA THR A 282 -7.87 -7.50 -17.13
C THR A 282 -6.40 -7.24 -16.76
N LYS A 283 -5.81 -8.06 -15.89
CA LYS A 283 -4.40 -7.96 -15.47
C LYS A 283 -3.48 -8.49 -16.59
N SER A 284 -2.42 -7.77 -16.90
CA SER A 284 -1.48 -8.11 -18.00
C SER A 284 -0.11 -8.57 -17.51
N ARG A 285 0.38 -8.00 -16.41
CA ARG A 285 1.66 -8.35 -15.80
C ARG A 285 1.68 -8.05 -14.31
N PHE A 286 2.57 -8.74 -13.61
CA PHE A 286 2.80 -8.66 -12.18
C PHE A 286 4.24 -8.26 -11.88
N LEU A 287 4.41 -7.51 -10.80
CA LEU A 287 5.65 -7.12 -10.18
C LEU A 287 5.81 -7.93 -8.89
N VAL A 288 6.97 -8.55 -8.73
CA VAL A 288 7.37 -9.21 -7.48
C VAL A 288 8.78 -8.76 -7.14
N GLY A 289 9.01 -8.35 -5.90
CA GLY A 289 10.33 -7.97 -5.44
C GLY A 289 10.64 -8.43 -4.02
N GLU A 290 11.92 -8.75 -3.82
CA GLU A 290 12.56 -9.01 -2.53
C GLU A 290 13.62 -7.94 -2.33
N ILE A 291 13.64 -7.32 -1.14
CA ILE A 291 14.53 -6.21 -0.84
C ILE A 291 15.47 -6.62 0.29
N LYS A 292 16.74 -6.24 0.14
CA LYS A 292 17.77 -6.38 1.16
C LYS A 292 18.46 -5.04 1.32
N ARG A 293 18.60 -4.57 2.56
CA ARG A 293 19.28 -3.29 2.79
C ARG A 293 20.79 -3.40 2.60
N ASP A 294 21.36 -4.59 2.71
CA ASP A 294 22.79 -4.84 2.66
C ASP A 294 23.13 -5.61 1.36
N ALA A 295 24.28 -6.31 1.33
CA ALA A 295 24.57 -7.28 0.28
C ALA A 295 23.56 -8.44 0.33
N ALA A 296 23.05 -8.83 -0.84
CA ALA A 296 22.20 -10.01 -0.95
C ALA A 296 22.98 -11.29 -0.67
N LYS A 297 22.25 -12.39 -0.47
CA LYS A 297 22.75 -13.75 -0.29
C LYS A 297 22.08 -14.68 -1.29
N VAL A 298 22.62 -15.88 -1.42
CA VAL A 298 22.08 -16.94 -2.28
C VAL A 298 20.64 -17.28 -1.90
N GLU A 299 20.32 -17.30 -0.60
CA GLU A 299 18.97 -17.61 -0.11
C GLU A 299 17.92 -16.57 -0.52
N ASP A 300 18.33 -15.32 -0.78
CA ASP A 300 17.41 -14.26 -1.21
C ASP A 300 16.91 -14.48 -2.65
N VAL A 301 17.74 -15.12 -3.50
CA VAL A 301 17.31 -15.58 -4.83
C VAL A 301 16.25 -16.66 -4.70
N ASP A 302 16.46 -17.63 -3.81
CA ASP A 302 15.52 -18.73 -3.59
C ASP A 302 14.19 -18.22 -3.00
N GLN A 303 14.26 -17.24 -2.08
CA GLN A 303 13.09 -16.58 -1.52
C GLN A 303 12.28 -15.85 -2.59
N LEU A 304 12.93 -15.05 -3.45
CA LEU A 304 12.25 -14.38 -4.56
C LEU A 304 11.62 -15.38 -5.52
N LEU A 305 12.31 -16.46 -5.84
CA LEU A 305 11.80 -17.50 -6.74
C LEU A 305 10.58 -18.24 -6.14
N LYS A 306 10.57 -18.46 -4.82
CA LYS A 306 9.37 -18.95 -4.11
C LYS A 306 8.19 -18.00 -4.29
N TYR A 307 8.40 -16.69 -4.24
CA TYR A 307 7.35 -15.70 -4.49
C TYR A 307 6.88 -15.67 -5.95
N VAL A 308 7.81 -15.86 -6.91
CA VAL A 308 7.44 -16.01 -8.32
C VAL A 308 6.53 -17.23 -8.52
N ASP A 309 6.88 -18.37 -7.92
CA ASP A 309 6.08 -19.58 -8.02
C ASP A 309 4.70 -19.39 -7.35
N TRP A 310 4.64 -18.74 -6.18
CA TRP A 310 3.39 -18.35 -5.52
C TRP A 310 2.53 -17.46 -6.41
N VAL A 311 3.09 -16.38 -6.97
CA VAL A 311 2.31 -15.44 -7.80
C VAL A 311 1.79 -16.10 -9.07
N LYS A 312 2.58 -17.01 -9.65
CA LYS A 312 2.16 -17.78 -10.82
C LYS A 312 0.92 -18.64 -10.53
N ASP A 313 0.90 -19.32 -9.38
CA ASP A 313 -0.24 -20.16 -8.98
C ASP A 313 -1.46 -19.32 -8.58
N GLU A 314 -1.24 -18.25 -7.81
CA GLU A 314 -2.30 -17.48 -7.18
C GLU A 314 -2.93 -16.41 -8.09
N TYR A 315 -2.18 -15.84 -9.02
CA TYR A 315 -2.62 -14.67 -9.80
C TYR A 315 -2.48 -14.83 -11.32
N CYS A 316 -1.62 -15.72 -11.81
CA CYS A 316 -1.32 -15.83 -13.25
C CYS A 316 -1.88 -17.10 -13.91
N PHE A 317 -2.66 -17.93 -13.20
CA PHE A 317 -3.22 -19.17 -13.74
C PHE A 317 -2.17 -20.09 -14.40
N GLY A 318 -0.95 -20.12 -13.85
CA GLY A 318 0.16 -20.91 -14.39
C GLY A 318 1.04 -20.22 -15.43
N ASP A 319 0.72 -18.99 -15.85
CA ASP A 319 1.49 -18.26 -16.86
C ASP A 319 2.62 -17.41 -16.26
N TYR A 320 3.85 -17.96 -16.26
CA TYR A 320 5.03 -17.24 -15.80
C TYR A 320 5.34 -15.98 -16.62
N ALA A 321 4.95 -15.89 -17.90
CA ALA A 321 5.28 -14.75 -18.76
C ALA A 321 4.75 -13.41 -18.22
N MET A 322 3.72 -13.46 -17.36
CA MET A 322 3.15 -12.28 -16.73
C MET A 322 4.06 -11.68 -15.65
N ILE A 323 5.04 -12.41 -15.13
CA ILE A 323 5.78 -12.03 -13.91
C ILE A 323 7.10 -11.34 -14.25
N ASN A 324 7.34 -10.19 -13.60
CA ASN A 324 8.62 -9.49 -13.58
C ASN A 324 9.15 -9.54 -12.14
N ALA A 325 10.31 -10.18 -11.94
CA ALA A 325 10.88 -10.42 -10.62
C ALA A 325 12.15 -9.60 -10.41
N PHE A 326 12.30 -8.99 -9.24
CA PHE A 326 13.43 -8.13 -8.92
C PHE A 326 13.99 -8.46 -7.54
N LEU A 327 15.27 -8.82 -7.46
CA LEU A 327 16.00 -8.84 -6.20
C LEU A 327 16.75 -7.51 -6.09
N ILE A 328 16.44 -6.73 -5.05
CA ILE A 328 16.99 -5.38 -4.86
C ILE A 328 17.92 -5.38 -3.65
N ALA A 329 19.17 -4.95 -3.83
CA ALA A 329 20.17 -4.93 -2.76
C ALA A 329 21.21 -3.82 -2.97
N HIS A 330 22.05 -3.52 -1.97
CA HIS A 330 23.18 -2.61 -2.20
C HIS A 330 24.26 -3.24 -3.08
N GLU A 331 24.53 -4.52 -2.85
CA GLU A 331 25.60 -5.24 -3.52
C GLU A 331 25.18 -6.68 -3.84
N PHE A 332 25.82 -7.22 -4.88
CA PHE A 332 25.67 -8.60 -5.32
C PHE A 332 27.07 -9.20 -5.52
N GLY A 333 27.34 -10.33 -4.88
CA GLY A 333 28.51 -11.16 -5.14
C GLY A 333 28.37 -11.96 -6.44
N GLU A 334 29.50 -12.46 -6.95
CA GLU A 334 29.53 -13.29 -8.15
C GLU A 334 28.78 -14.62 -7.97
N ASP A 335 28.81 -15.16 -6.76
CA ASP A 335 28.08 -16.37 -6.35
C ASP A 335 26.57 -16.21 -6.54
N ILE A 336 26.02 -15.04 -6.25
CA ILE A 336 24.59 -14.74 -6.42
C ILE A 336 24.22 -14.65 -7.90
N VAL A 337 25.08 -14.02 -8.72
CA VAL A 337 24.88 -13.94 -10.18
C VAL A 337 24.91 -15.35 -10.78
N GLN A 338 25.88 -16.17 -10.39
CA GLN A 338 26.00 -17.56 -10.84
C GLN A 338 24.80 -18.41 -10.39
N HIS A 339 24.35 -18.25 -9.14
CA HIS A 339 23.17 -18.96 -8.63
C HIS A 339 21.91 -18.55 -9.38
N LYS A 340 21.67 -17.25 -9.59
CA LYS A 340 20.57 -16.73 -10.41
C LYS A 340 20.61 -17.31 -11.84
N GLN A 341 21.78 -17.45 -12.45
CA GLN A 341 21.91 -18.09 -13.76
C GLN A 341 21.58 -19.59 -13.73
N ALA A 342 21.91 -20.28 -12.64
CA ALA A 342 21.65 -21.70 -12.47
C ALA A 342 20.18 -22.02 -12.19
N VAL A 343 19.51 -21.24 -11.33
CA VAL A 343 18.16 -21.55 -10.83
C VAL A 343 17.06 -20.57 -11.26
N GLY A 344 17.42 -19.44 -11.87
CA GLY A 344 16.49 -18.35 -12.23
C GLY A 344 15.60 -18.61 -13.45
N ASN A 345 15.77 -19.75 -14.13
CA ASN A 345 14.97 -20.12 -15.30
C ASN A 345 13.84 -21.07 -14.90
N ARG A 346 12.65 -20.89 -15.48
CA ARG A 346 11.48 -21.77 -15.31
C ARG A 346 10.99 -22.24 -16.67
N LYS A 347 10.87 -23.56 -16.84
CA LYS A 347 10.22 -24.16 -18.01
C LYS A 347 8.76 -24.47 -17.67
N TYR A 348 7.84 -24.07 -18.53
CA TYR A 348 6.40 -24.26 -18.32
C TYR A 348 5.68 -24.48 -19.65
N THR A 349 4.44 -24.95 -19.58
CA THR A 349 3.62 -25.24 -20.77
C THR A 349 2.38 -24.38 -20.76
N ILE A 350 2.05 -23.78 -21.90
CA ILE A 350 0.80 -23.06 -22.11
C ILE A 350 -0.02 -23.69 -23.23
N GLY A 351 -1.34 -23.52 -23.14
CA GLY A 351 -2.30 -24.05 -24.11
C GLY A 351 -2.55 -25.55 -23.96
N VAL A 352 -3.80 -25.96 -24.13
CA VAL A 352 -4.18 -27.39 -24.04
C VAL A 352 -4.00 -28.08 -25.39
N ARG A 353 -4.35 -27.43 -26.50
CA ARG A 353 -4.25 -27.96 -27.88
C ARG A 353 -4.03 -26.83 -28.90
N PRO A 354 -2.84 -26.64 -29.48
CA PRO A 354 -1.59 -27.35 -29.19
C PRO A 354 -0.95 -26.86 -27.89
N ALA A 355 -0.33 -27.78 -27.15
CA ALA A 355 0.54 -27.42 -26.04
C ALA A 355 1.85 -26.81 -26.56
N ARG A 356 2.31 -25.73 -25.93
CA ARG A 356 3.57 -25.05 -26.26
C ARG A 356 4.45 -24.99 -25.02
N SER A 357 5.68 -25.48 -25.15
CA SER A 357 6.71 -25.31 -24.12
C SER A 357 7.30 -23.91 -24.23
N LEU A 358 7.37 -23.20 -23.10
CA LEU A 358 7.97 -21.88 -22.95
C LEU A 358 9.01 -21.89 -21.83
N GLU A 359 9.82 -20.83 -21.81
CA GLU A 359 10.81 -20.58 -20.76
C GLU A 359 10.62 -19.16 -20.23
N TRP A 360 10.72 -19.01 -18.92
CA TRP A 360 10.72 -17.74 -18.22
C TRP A 360 12.09 -17.53 -17.58
N ASN A 361 12.64 -16.33 -17.74
CA ASN A 361 13.95 -15.92 -17.25
C ASN A 361 13.97 -14.45 -16.81
N ASN A 362 12.80 -13.90 -16.44
CA ASN A 362 12.61 -12.48 -16.19
C ASN A 362 12.84 -12.10 -14.71
N MET A 363 13.92 -12.61 -14.14
CA MET A 363 14.46 -12.21 -12.85
C MET A 363 15.64 -11.26 -13.04
N LYS A 364 15.57 -10.08 -12.41
CA LYS A 364 16.62 -9.05 -12.47
C LYS A 364 17.23 -8.84 -11.08
N LEU A 365 18.54 -8.68 -11.06
CA LEU A 365 19.29 -8.22 -9.88
C LEU A 365 19.44 -6.70 -10.02
N VAL A 366 19.01 -5.93 -9.02
CA VAL A 366 19.02 -4.45 -9.09
C VAL A 366 19.78 -3.89 -7.90
N LYS A 367 20.90 -3.21 -8.18
CA LYS A 367 21.60 -2.44 -7.16
C LYS A 367 20.86 -1.14 -6.90
N TYR A 368 20.70 -0.77 -5.63
CA TYR A 368 20.21 0.54 -5.25
C TYR A 368 21.27 1.37 -4.54
N SER A 369 21.13 2.69 -4.61
CA SER A 369 21.90 3.67 -3.84
C SER A 369 21.00 4.84 -3.46
N PHE A 370 21.18 5.39 -2.27
CA PHE A 370 20.50 6.60 -1.86
C PHE A 370 21.35 7.83 -2.19
N ASP A 371 20.80 8.75 -2.97
CA ASP A 371 21.42 10.04 -3.26
C ASP A 371 20.96 11.08 -2.23
N ALA A 372 21.86 11.47 -1.34
CA ALA A 372 21.58 12.45 -0.29
C ALA A 372 21.33 13.88 -0.79
N ILE A 373 21.68 14.19 -2.05
CA ILE A 373 21.45 15.51 -2.66
C ILE A 373 20.01 15.58 -3.17
N THR A 374 19.58 14.57 -3.91
CA THR A 374 18.22 14.51 -4.48
C THR A 374 17.20 13.90 -3.53
N ASN A 375 17.65 13.21 -2.47
CA ASN A 375 16.86 12.39 -1.55
C ASN A 375 16.03 11.31 -2.25
N GLN A 376 16.63 10.69 -3.27
CA GLN A 376 16.00 9.68 -4.10
C GLN A 376 16.85 8.41 -4.16
N LEU A 377 16.20 7.29 -4.47
CA LEU A 377 16.87 6.04 -4.78
C LEU A 377 17.25 6.02 -6.27
N GLY A 378 18.53 5.74 -6.53
CA GLY A 378 19.06 5.37 -7.83
C GLY A 378 19.11 3.85 -7.98
N PHE A 379 18.93 3.35 -9.20
CA PHE A 379 18.86 1.92 -9.50
C PHE A 379 19.71 1.56 -10.72
N CYS A 380 20.35 0.39 -10.67
CA CYS A 380 21.12 -0.16 -11.78
C CYS A 380 20.94 -1.68 -11.86
N VAL A 381 20.61 -2.21 -13.04
CA VAL A 381 20.49 -3.66 -13.26
C VAL A 381 21.88 -4.27 -13.34
N VAL A 382 22.09 -5.39 -12.64
CA VAL A 382 23.28 -6.22 -12.71
C VAL A 382 23.02 -7.36 -13.70
N GLY A 383 24.00 -7.61 -14.58
CA GLY A 383 23.94 -8.56 -15.70
C GLY A 383 23.54 -9.98 -15.31
#